data_AF-A0A9J6FDV9-F1
#
_entry.id   AF-A0A9J6FDV9-F1
#
_cell.length_a   1.000
_cell.length_b   1.000
_cell.length_c   1.000
_cell.angle_alpha   90.00
_cell.angle_beta   90.00
_cell.angle_gamma   90.00
#
_symmetry.space_group_name_H-M   'P 1'
#
loop_
_entity.id
_entity.type
_entity.pdbx_description
1 polymer ?
#
loop_
_entity_poly.entity_id
_entity_poly.type
_entity_poly.pdbx_seq_one_letter_code
_entity_poly.pdbx_strand_id
1 'polypeptide(L)'
;MREFGFERRIEDAWRQHGDHTLLSDNELLETIFTQHPELVYALDSPWNFRRSDCYKRDINTGQHIAAVHGDKDIFRLGTEPAFAAVYSSMKRVSY
;
A
#
# COMPACT_ATOMS: atom_id res chain seq x y z
N MET A 1 5.19 -4.13 18.23
CA MET A 1 4.70 -5.32 17.49
C MET A 1 4.85 -6.64 18.25
N ARG A 2 6.03 -6.97 18.79
CA ARG A 2 6.21 -8.22 19.57
C ARG A 2 5.34 -8.27 20.83
N GLU A 3 5.34 -7.22 21.64
CA GLU A 3 4.47 -7.11 22.84
C GLU A 3 2.98 -7.13 22.51
N PHE A 4 2.61 -6.54 21.37
CA PHE A 4 1.23 -6.60 20.84
C PHE A 4 0.82 -8.03 20.41
N GLY A 5 1.76 -8.97 20.33
CA GLY A 5 1.52 -10.35 19.88
C GLY A 5 1.11 -10.42 18.41
N PHE A 6 1.66 -9.54 17.58
CA PHE A 6 1.21 -9.33 16.20
C PHE A 6 1.18 -10.60 15.35
N GLU A 7 2.22 -11.43 15.43
CA GLU A 7 2.33 -12.68 14.68
C GLU A 7 1.16 -13.63 14.96
N ARG A 8 0.84 -13.86 16.24
CA ARG A 8 -0.32 -14.66 16.63
C ARG A 8 -1.63 -14.08 16.11
N ARG A 9 -1.78 -12.75 16.10
CA ARG A 9 -2.98 -12.08 15.58
C ARG A 9 -3.13 -12.22 14.08
N ILE A 10 -2.01 -12.24 13.34
CA ILE A 10 -2.00 -12.57 11.92
C ILE A 10 -2.48 -14.00 11.71
N GLU A 11 -1.98 -14.97 12.49
CA GLU A 11 -2.44 -16.36 12.41
C GLU A 11 -3.93 -16.50 12.74
N ASP A 12 -4.40 -15.82 13.79
CA ASP A 12 -5.81 -15.83 14.21
C ASP A 12 -6.71 -15.22 13.13
N ALA A 13 -6.33 -14.07 12.58
CA ALA A 13 -7.04 -13.43 11.46
C ALA A 13 -7.07 -14.36 10.25
N TRP A 14 -5.93 -14.94 9.87
CA TRP A 14 -5.83 -15.88 8.76
C TRP A 14 -6.75 -17.10 8.92
N ARG A 15 -6.92 -17.62 10.14
CA ARG A 15 -7.81 -18.76 10.44
C ARG A 15 -9.29 -18.40 10.41
N GLN A 16 -9.66 -17.18 10.82
CA GLN A 16 -11.06 -16.75 10.86
C GLN A 16 -11.71 -16.69 9.48
N HIS A 17 -10.94 -16.50 8.42
CA HIS A 17 -11.48 -16.30 7.07
C HIS A 17 -11.67 -17.59 6.26
N GLY A 18 -11.38 -18.77 6.83
CA GLY A 18 -11.86 -20.09 6.36
C GLY A 18 -11.37 -20.59 5.00
N ASP A 19 -10.98 -19.70 4.09
CA ASP A 19 -10.44 -19.98 2.76
C ASP A 19 -9.17 -19.14 2.57
N HIS A 20 -8.02 -19.79 2.73
CA HIS A 20 -6.69 -19.20 2.86
C HIS A 20 -6.11 -18.62 1.55
N THR A 21 -6.94 -18.43 0.53
CA THR A 21 -6.48 -18.08 -0.83
C THR A 21 -6.77 -16.64 -1.24
N LEU A 22 -7.52 -15.86 -0.44
CA LEU A 22 -8.06 -14.57 -0.89
C LEU A 22 -7.64 -13.33 -0.09
N LEU A 23 -7.05 -13.46 1.10
CA LEU A 23 -6.66 -12.28 1.86
C LEU A 23 -5.26 -11.81 1.47
N SER A 24 -5.21 -10.60 0.94
CA SER A 24 -3.99 -9.82 0.84
C SER A 24 -3.44 -9.48 2.23
N ASP A 25 -2.16 -9.18 2.27
CA ASP A 25 -1.51 -8.59 3.45
C ASP A 25 -2.25 -7.34 3.96
N ASN A 26 -2.71 -6.47 3.04
CA ASN A 26 -3.50 -5.29 3.40
C ASN A 26 -4.79 -5.65 4.15
N GLU A 27 -5.53 -6.66 3.72
CA GLU A 27 -6.79 -7.04 4.38
C GLU A 27 -6.54 -7.65 5.77
N LEU A 28 -5.45 -8.42 5.94
CA LEU A 28 -5.07 -8.92 7.27
C LEU A 28 -4.71 -7.77 8.22
N LEU A 29 -3.95 -6.80 7.74
CA LEU A 29 -3.59 -5.61 8.51
C LEU A 29 -4.84 -4.82 8.88
N GLU A 30 -5.74 -4.57 7.93
CA GLU A 30 -6.99 -3.88 8.17
C GLU A 30 -7.86 -4.60 9.22
N THR A 31 -8.02 -5.93 9.11
CA THR A 31 -8.76 -6.74 10.09
C THR A 31 -8.19 -6.60 11.51
N ILE A 32 -6.86 -6.64 11.65
CA ILE A 32 -6.19 -6.54 12.96
C ILE A 32 -6.28 -5.13 13.52
N PHE A 33 -6.02 -4.12 12.70
CA PHE A 33 -5.84 -2.75 13.17
C PHE A 33 -7.11 -1.90 13.16
N THR A 34 -8.21 -2.35 12.55
CA THR A 34 -9.52 -1.71 12.73
C THR A 34 -9.93 -1.69 14.20
N GLN A 35 -9.51 -2.69 14.98
CA GLN A 35 -9.78 -2.77 16.42
C GLN A 35 -8.74 -2.03 17.28
N HIS A 36 -7.62 -1.62 16.68
CA HIS A 36 -6.48 -1.01 17.36
C HIS A 36 -5.89 0.15 16.53
N PRO A 37 -6.70 1.16 16.12
CA PRO A 37 -6.23 2.23 15.24
C PRO A 37 -5.11 3.07 15.89
N GLU A 38 -5.05 3.12 17.22
CA GLU A 38 -4.01 3.81 17.99
C GLU A 38 -2.60 3.21 17.80
N LEU A 39 -2.52 1.97 17.31
CA LEU A 39 -1.25 1.27 17.07
C LEU A 39 -0.74 1.47 15.64
N VAL A 40 -1.46 2.22 14.80
CA VAL A 40 -1.09 2.51 13.41
C VAL A 40 -0.66 3.96 13.27
N TYR A 41 0.56 4.14 12.78
CA TYR A 41 1.00 5.44 12.30
C TYR A 41 0.65 5.58 10.81
N ALA A 42 -0.34 6.42 10.50
CA ALA A 42 -0.75 6.68 9.13
C ALA A 42 0.24 7.61 8.44
N LEU A 43 0.91 7.12 7.39
CA LEU A 43 1.75 7.96 6.54
C LEU A 43 0.89 8.84 5.64
N ASP A 44 1.35 10.07 5.42
CA ASP A 44 0.73 10.97 4.45
C ASP A 44 0.88 10.44 3.03
N SER A 45 -0.05 10.87 2.15
CA SER A 45 -0.11 10.45 0.75
C SER A 45 1.22 10.55 -0.04
N PRO A 46 2.12 11.53 0.18
CA PRO A 46 3.41 11.59 -0.52
C PRO A 46 4.28 10.35 -0.36
N TRP A 47 4.09 9.55 0.69
CA TRP A 47 4.84 8.32 0.97
C TRP A 47 4.23 7.05 0.37
N ASN A 48 3.04 7.14 -0.23
CA ASN A 48 2.39 6.02 -0.91
C ASN A 48 1.48 6.57 -2.02
N PHE A 49 2.05 7.36 -2.93
CA PHE A 49 1.28 8.09 -3.93
C PHE A 49 0.72 7.15 -4.99
N ARG A 50 -0.61 7.04 -5.05
CA ARG A 50 -1.37 6.27 -6.04
C ARG A 50 -2.32 7.19 -6.79
N ARG A 51 -2.24 7.22 -8.12
CA ARG A 51 -3.15 8.06 -8.94
C ARG A 51 -4.62 7.71 -8.71
N SER A 52 -4.91 6.42 -8.54
CA SER A 52 -6.26 5.90 -8.25
C SER A 52 -6.85 6.45 -6.95
N ASP A 53 -6.05 6.90 -5.98
CA ASP A 53 -6.55 7.51 -4.73
C ASP A 53 -6.61 9.04 -4.80
N CYS A 54 -6.05 9.63 -5.86
CA CYS A 54 -5.91 11.08 -6.02
C CYS A 54 -7.20 11.82 -6.35
N TYR A 55 -8.24 11.13 -6.84
CA TYR A 55 -9.52 11.79 -7.12
C TYR A 55 -10.33 12.08 -5.85
N LYS A 56 -9.97 11.46 -4.71
CA LYS A 56 -10.72 11.55 -3.45
C LYS A 56 -10.16 12.58 -2.46
N ARG A 57 -8.94 13.07 -2.66
CA ARG A 57 -8.33 14.11 -1.82
C ARG A 57 -7.66 15.13 -2.71
N ASP A 58 -7.79 16.41 -2.35
CA ASP A 58 -7.04 17.50 -2.96
C ASP A 58 -5.54 17.22 -2.81
N ILE A 59 -4.91 16.67 -3.86
CA ILE A 59 -3.44 16.50 -3.91
C ILE A 59 -2.75 17.78 -4.39
N ASN A 60 -3.50 18.88 -4.46
CA ASN A 60 -2.97 20.23 -4.60
C ASN A 60 -2.26 20.74 -3.33
N THR A 61 -1.57 19.90 -2.56
CA THR A 61 -0.86 20.34 -1.35
C THR A 61 0.51 20.95 -1.67
N GLY A 62 0.97 20.95 -2.93
CA GLY A 62 2.32 21.44 -3.29
C GLY A 62 3.44 20.64 -2.63
N GLN A 63 3.13 19.46 -2.09
CA GLN A 63 4.09 18.60 -1.41
C GLN A 63 4.87 17.77 -2.41
N HIS A 64 6.17 17.59 -2.15
CA HIS A 64 7.02 16.72 -2.94
C HIS A 64 6.62 15.25 -2.72
N ILE A 65 6.35 14.55 -3.82
CA ILE A 65 6.09 13.10 -3.78
C ILE A 65 7.40 12.38 -3.44
N ALA A 66 7.38 11.60 -2.35
CA ALA A 66 8.53 10.85 -1.87
C ALA A 66 8.57 9.42 -2.44
N ALA A 67 7.41 8.78 -2.60
CA ALA A 67 7.29 7.43 -3.16
C ALA A 67 6.08 7.30 -4.06
N VAL A 68 6.32 6.77 -5.26
CA VAL A 68 5.31 6.51 -6.29
C VAL A 68 4.92 5.04 -6.24
N HIS A 69 3.64 4.76 -6.01
CA HIS A 69 3.09 3.41 -6.00
C HIS A 69 2.43 3.11 -7.35
N GLY A 70 3.13 2.36 -8.19
CA GLY A 70 2.55 1.80 -9.40
C GLY A 70 1.75 0.54 -9.08
N ASP A 71 0.42 0.66 -8.96
CA ASP A 71 -0.45 -0.50 -8.75
C ASP A 71 -0.53 -1.38 -10.02
N LYS A 72 -1.19 -2.53 -9.90
CA LYS A 72 -1.23 -3.55 -10.95
C LYS A 72 -1.78 -3.01 -12.28
N ASP A 73 -2.73 -2.09 -12.24
CA ASP A 73 -3.36 -1.56 -13.45
C ASP A 73 -2.47 -0.56 -14.18
N ILE A 74 -1.62 0.17 -13.45
CA ILE A 74 -0.62 1.09 -14.01
C ILE A 74 0.32 0.38 -15.00
N PHE A 75 0.84 -0.77 -14.61
CA PHE A 75 1.81 -1.51 -15.44
C PHE A 75 1.15 -2.42 -16.48
N ARG A 76 -0.06 -2.93 -16.20
CA ARG A 76 -0.75 -3.86 -17.09
C ARG A 76 -1.51 -3.16 -18.21
N LEU A 77 -2.09 -1.99 -17.95
CA LEU A 77 -2.94 -1.28 -18.90
C LEU A 77 -2.20 -0.17 -19.66
N GLY A 78 -0.98 0.19 -19.25
CA GLY A 78 -0.19 1.24 -19.90
C GLY A 78 -0.83 2.63 -19.83
N THR A 79 -1.77 2.83 -18.90
CA THR A 79 -2.55 4.06 -18.76
C THR A 79 -1.77 5.21 -18.11
N GLU A 80 -0.62 4.90 -17.48
CA GLU A 80 0.21 5.86 -16.76
C GLU A 80 1.66 5.89 -17.29
N PRO A 81 1.89 6.50 -18.47
CA PRO A 81 3.20 6.50 -19.12
C PRO A 81 4.31 7.17 -18.29
N ALA A 82 3.95 8.13 -17.44
CA ALA A 82 4.90 8.77 -16.52
C ALA A 82 5.47 7.78 -15.48
N PHE A 83 4.63 6.92 -14.90
CA PHE A 83 5.05 5.92 -13.93
C PHE A 83 5.90 4.84 -14.61
N ALA A 84 5.51 4.43 -15.82
CA ALA A 84 6.31 3.52 -16.64
C ALA A 84 7.69 4.10 -17.00
N ALA A 85 7.77 5.41 -17.25
CA ALA A 85 9.04 6.10 -17.52
C ALA A 85 9.95 6.14 -16.29
N VAL A 86 9.41 6.43 -15.10
CA VAL A 86 10.16 6.36 -13.84
C VAL A 86 10.70 4.95 -13.60
N TYR A 87 9.84 3.93 -13.69
CA TYR A 87 10.24 2.53 -13.54
C TYR A 87 11.32 2.12 -14.55
N SER A 88 11.16 2.49 -15.81
CA SER A 88 12.12 2.20 -16.88
C SER A 88 13.46 2.91 -16.65
N SER A 89 13.43 4.13 -16.12
CA SER A 89 14.64 4.88 -15.75
C SER A 89 15.37 4.20 -14.61
N MET A 90 14.65 3.76 -13.56
CA MET A 90 15.24 3.03 -12.44
C MET A 90 15.88 1.70 -12.87
N LYS A 91 15.23 0.95 -13.76
CA LYS A 91 15.80 -0.29 -14.34
C LYS A 91 17.10 -0.09 -15.11
N ARG A 92 17.33 1.09 -15.67
CA ARG A 92 18.57 1.39 -16.41
C ARG A 92 19.74 1.76 -15.50
N VAL A 93 19.46 2.06 -14.22
CA VAL A 93 20.46 2.51 -13.22
C VAL A 93 20.81 1.39 -12.22
N SER A 94 20.40 0.14 -12.49
CA SER A 94 20.87 -1.01 -11.71
C SER A 94 22.36 -1.27 -12.02
N TYR A 95 23.23 -1.00 -11.05
CA TYR A 95 24.65 -1.37 -11.04
C TYR A 95 24.84 -2.88 -11.11
#